data_AF-A0A3P1ZAC7-F1
#
_entry.id   AF-A0A3P1ZAC7-F1
#
_cell.length_a   1.000
_cell.length_b   1.000
_cell.length_c   1.000
_cell.angle_alpha   90.00
_cell.angle_beta   90.00
_cell.angle_gamma   90.00
#
_symmetry.space_group_name_H-M   'P 1'
#
loop_
_entity.id
_entity.type
_entity.pdbx_description
1 polymer ?
#
loop_
_entity_poly.entity_id
_entity_poly.type
_entity_poly.pdbx_seq_one_letter_code
_entity_poly.pdbx_strand_id
1 'polypeptide(L)'
;MKKYILFAFMGVALLPSCSDKDELGVNFNPAVVQEAPDFVDARDNNTYKTIRIGKQIWMAENLRYALPGYSLDGCFTWNETAPDLKKVKPDDAAFKELMLAIAHDPQYDGWPMKSGNFSFSFTLMIEDWVKQIEKGRLTADQVREMIAVLNPEFGQVLTDKLLDYANQPEARAREGKASFLKAEKVNGGYVEKYGFLYSHQAALKAVPEGWRLPTDEDWKQLERTLGLSDSEIEVSEAWRGEGLATLLEQGGAARFNAPKAGSNAYRKEALPFYINKDRAWYYWTATTFNMQDSIPVAMVRMSAEFNTKVWRGTCRLDNARREVLNSVRCVKNAE
;
A
#
# COMPACT_ATOMS: atom_id res chain seq x y z
N MET A 1 -1.70 -41.35 -53.90
CA MET A 1 -2.02 -40.86 -52.53
C MET A 1 -2.92 -39.65 -52.66
N LYS A 2 -4.21 -39.80 -52.30
CA LYS A 2 -5.26 -38.80 -52.51
C LYS A 2 -5.13 -37.66 -51.50
N LYS A 3 -5.03 -36.41 -51.96
CA LYS A 3 -5.20 -35.21 -51.14
C LYS A 3 -6.69 -34.81 -51.18
N TYR A 4 -7.38 -34.97 -50.05
CA TYR A 4 -8.76 -34.50 -49.89
C TYR A 4 -8.73 -33.04 -49.41
N ILE A 5 -9.25 -32.14 -50.23
CA ILE A 5 -9.63 -30.77 -49.82
C ILE A 5 -11.05 -30.89 -49.26
N LEU A 6 -11.21 -30.77 -47.94
CA LEU A 6 -12.52 -30.73 -47.30
C LEU A 6 -13.00 -29.27 -47.28
N PHE A 7 -13.99 -28.96 -48.11
CA PHE A 7 -14.83 -27.78 -47.96
C PHE A 7 -15.85 -28.06 -46.85
N ALA A 8 -15.79 -27.32 -45.75
CA ALA A 8 -16.84 -27.30 -44.74
C ALA A 8 -17.65 -26.00 -44.93
N PHE A 9 -18.85 -26.16 -45.51
CA PHE A 9 -19.88 -25.14 -45.62
C PHE A 9 -20.32 -24.69 -44.23
N MET A 10 -20.13 -23.41 -43.92
CA MET A 10 -20.68 -22.78 -42.73
C MET A 10 -22.13 -22.39 -43.03
N GLY A 11 -23.07 -23.23 -42.61
CA GLY A 11 -24.50 -22.95 -42.68
C GLY A 11 -24.85 -21.82 -41.72
N VAL A 12 -25.20 -20.65 -42.26
CA VAL A 12 -25.77 -19.54 -41.50
C VAL A 12 -27.26 -19.85 -41.28
N ALA A 13 -27.59 -20.31 -40.08
CA ALA A 13 -28.96 -20.32 -39.60
C ALA A 13 -29.26 -18.93 -39.00
N LEU A 14 -29.98 -18.10 -39.76
CA LEU A 14 -30.57 -16.85 -39.26
C LEU A 14 -31.73 -17.20 -38.33
N LEU A 15 -31.47 -17.23 -37.03
CA LEU A 15 -32.53 -17.09 -36.04
C LEU A 15 -32.91 -15.60 -35.95
N PRO A 16 -34.20 -15.26 -35.81
CA PRO A 16 -34.60 -13.88 -35.58
C PRO A 16 -34.12 -13.49 -34.18
N SER A 17 -33.04 -12.69 -34.13
CA SER A 17 -32.61 -12.06 -32.90
C SER A 17 -33.60 -10.94 -32.57
N CYS A 18 -34.45 -11.16 -31.57
CA CYS A 18 -35.14 -10.06 -30.91
C CYS A 18 -34.08 -9.08 -30.45
N SER A 19 -34.07 -7.89 -31.05
CA SER A 19 -33.21 -6.80 -30.59
C SER A 19 -33.84 -6.20 -29.34
N ASP A 20 -33.69 -6.87 -28.20
CA ASP A 20 -33.54 -6.12 -26.96
C ASP A 20 -32.19 -5.42 -27.11
N LYS A 21 -32.24 -4.17 -27.57
CA LYS A 21 -31.10 -3.28 -27.38
C LYS A 21 -31.05 -3.05 -25.89
N ASP A 22 -30.37 -3.94 -25.17
CA ASP A 22 -29.94 -3.65 -23.81
C ASP A 22 -29.28 -2.28 -23.87
N GLU A 23 -29.91 -1.27 -23.26
CA GLU A 23 -29.32 0.06 -23.15
C GLU A 23 -28.05 -0.12 -22.31
N LEU A 24 -26.90 -0.19 -22.99
CA LEU A 24 -25.60 -0.26 -22.36
C LEU A 24 -25.37 1.06 -21.60
N GLY A 25 -25.56 1.04 -20.28
CA GLY A 25 -25.39 2.20 -19.42
C GLY A 25 -26.08 2.06 -18.06
N VAL A 26 -25.72 2.92 -17.12
CA VAL A 26 -26.32 2.93 -15.77
C VAL A 26 -27.67 3.64 -15.75
N ASN A 27 -28.70 3.00 -15.19
CA ASN A 27 -30.01 3.62 -14.93
C ASN A 27 -30.06 4.20 -13.50
N PHE A 28 -29.46 5.37 -13.32
CA PHE A 28 -29.27 5.98 -12.00
C PHE A 28 -30.54 6.65 -11.46
N ASN A 29 -30.95 6.25 -10.25
CA ASN A 29 -32.00 6.91 -9.47
C ASN A 29 -31.37 7.74 -8.33
N PRO A 30 -31.41 9.09 -8.35
CA PRO A 30 -30.84 9.93 -7.30
C PRO A 30 -31.38 9.67 -5.89
N ALA A 31 -32.60 9.13 -5.75
CA ALA A 31 -33.22 8.86 -4.45
C ALA A 31 -32.49 7.77 -3.62
N VAL A 32 -31.60 6.99 -4.25
CA VAL A 32 -30.78 6.00 -3.54
C VAL A 32 -29.63 6.63 -2.75
N VAL A 33 -29.33 7.90 -3.00
CA VAL A 33 -28.24 8.64 -2.34
C VAL A 33 -28.82 9.52 -1.23
N GLN A 34 -28.32 9.34 -0.01
CA GLN A 34 -28.79 10.07 1.17
C GLN A 34 -27.60 10.52 2.02
N GLU A 35 -27.75 11.66 2.70
CA GLU A 35 -26.75 12.12 3.67
C GLU A 35 -26.53 11.09 4.77
N ALA A 36 -25.29 10.99 5.24
CA ALA A 36 -24.91 10.18 6.37
C ALA A 36 -24.00 11.01 7.30
N PRO A 37 -23.99 10.74 8.62
CA PRO A 37 -23.15 11.49 9.54
C PRO A 37 -21.67 11.29 9.22
N ASP A 38 -20.89 12.35 9.39
CA ASP A 38 -19.43 12.28 9.30
C ASP A 38 -18.88 11.25 10.30
N PHE A 39 -17.75 10.64 9.95
CA PHE A 39 -17.05 9.71 10.81
C PHE A 39 -15.74 10.33 11.31
N VAL A 40 -15.54 10.38 12.62
CA VAL A 40 -14.27 10.79 13.21
C VAL A 40 -13.50 9.55 13.65
N ASP A 41 -12.31 9.36 13.08
CA ASP A 41 -11.42 8.26 13.45
C ASP A 41 -10.66 8.62 14.74
N ALA A 42 -10.94 7.92 15.83
CA ALA A 42 -10.33 8.21 17.13
C ALA A 42 -8.82 7.94 17.18
N ARG A 43 -8.26 7.21 16.20
CA ARG A 43 -6.85 6.84 16.19
C ARG A 43 -5.95 8.00 15.76
N ASP A 44 -6.45 8.90 14.92
CA ASP A 44 -5.69 10.03 14.37
C ASP A 44 -6.48 11.36 14.30
N ASN A 45 -7.73 11.37 14.77
CA ASN A 45 -8.68 12.49 14.72
C ASN A 45 -9.06 12.95 13.30
N ASN A 46 -8.82 12.14 12.27
CA ASN A 46 -9.29 12.46 10.94
C ASN A 46 -10.83 12.37 10.87
N THR A 47 -11.46 13.42 10.35
CA THR A 47 -12.90 13.45 10.09
C THR A 47 -13.18 13.16 8.62
N TYR A 48 -13.91 12.09 8.33
CA TYR A 48 -14.28 11.65 7.00
C TYR A 48 -15.75 11.95 6.73
N LYS A 49 -16.04 12.63 5.63
CA LYS A 49 -17.39 12.71 5.07
C LYS A 49 -17.86 11.31 4.70
N THR A 50 -19.13 11.02 4.94
CA THR A 50 -19.75 9.75 4.55
C THR A 50 -21.01 10.00 3.75
N ILE A 51 -21.42 8.99 2.99
CA ILE A 51 -22.64 9.04 2.19
C ILE A 51 -23.34 7.69 2.24
N ARG A 52 -24.66 7.70 2.38
CA ARG A 52 -25.47 6.49 2.25
C ARG A 52 -25.86 6.31 0.77
N ILE A 53 -25.56 5.13 0.23
CA ILE A 53 -25.98 4.71 -1.11
C ILE A 53 -26.71 3.37 -0.96
N GLY A 54 -28.03 3.40 -1.08
CA GLY A 54 -28.90 2.26 -0.82
C GLY A 54 -28.75 1.74 0.62
N LYS A 55 -28.24 0.50 0.74
CA LYS A 55 -28.06 -0.20 2.02
C LYS A 55 -26.65 -0.09 2.60
N GLN A 56 -25.77 0.67 1.97
CA GLN A 56 -24.37 0.84 2.40
C GLN A 56 -24.09 2.30 2.76
N ILE A 57 -23.22 2.50 3.74
CA ILE A 57 -22.62 3.79 4.06
C ILE A 57 -21.15 3.72 3.64
N TRP A 58 -20.75 4.65 2.78
CA TRP A 58 -19.41 4.75 2.21
C TRP A 58 -18.70 6.00 2.69
N MET A 59 -17.39 5.93 2.91
CA MET A 59 -16.58 7.14 3.03
C MET A 59 -16.58 7.88 1.69
N ALA A 60 -16.90 9.18 1.72
CA ALA A 60 -16.82 10.08 0.57
C ALA A 60 -15.40 10.70 0.41
N GLU A 61 -14.46 10.33 1.29
CA GLU A 61 -13.04 10.65 1.20
C GLU A 61 -12.18 9.37 1.25
N ASN A 62 -10.96 9.45 0.72
CA ASN A 62 -10.02 8.33 0.78
C ASN A 62 -9.48 8.21 2.19
N LEU A 63 -9.22 6.98 2.65
CA LEU A 63 -8.59 6.77 3.93
C LEU A 63 -7.22 7.48 3.96
N ARG A 64 -6.96 8.21 5.04
CA ARG A 64 -5.71 8.94 5.26
C ARG A 64 -5.08 8.62 6.63
N TYR A 65 -5.47 7.48 7.21
CA TYR A 65 -4.85 6.92 8.41
C TYR A 65 -3.52 6.27 8.06
N ALA A 66 -2.42 6.74 8.66
CA ALA A 66 -1.11 6.09 8.53
C ALA A 66 -0.96 5.00 9.59
N LEU A 67 -0.56 3.78 9.16
CA LEU A 67 -0.01 2.81 10.11
C LEU A 67 1.28 3.38 10.74
N PRO A 68 1.66 2.95 11.96
CA PRO A 68 2.73 3.59 12.74
C PRO A 68 4.05 3.76 11.96
N GLY A 69 4.46 2.76 11.17
CA GLY A 69 5.67 2.80 10.34
C GLY A 69 5.53 3.51 8.98
N TYR A 70 4.40 4.14 8.67
CA TYR A 70 4.12 4.78 7.37
C TYR A 70 4.44 3.85 6.19
N SER A 71 5.37 4.24 5.31
CA SER A 71 5.77 3.45 4.14
C SER A 71 6.37 2.10 4.51
N LEU A 72 6.98 1.97 5.70
CA LEU A 72 7.52 0.69 6.17
C LEU A 72 6.40 -0.30 6.51
N ASP A 73 5.22 0.20 6.85
CA ASP A 73 4.01 -0.58 7.11
C ASP A 73 3.01 -0.51 5.93
N GLY A 74 3.47 -0.07 4.75
CA GLY A 74 2.69 -0.11 3.51
C GLY A 74 1.79 1.11 3.24
N CYS A 75 1.96 2.23 3.94
CA CYS A 75 1.21 3.48 3.70
C CYS A 75 2.12 4.53 3.05
N PHE A 76 1.88 4.87 1.78
CA PHE A 76 2.76 5.75 1.01
C PHE A 76 2.07 7.00 0.51
N THR A 77 2.81 8.10 0.44
CA THR A 77 2.46 9.21 -0.46
C THR A 77 2.99 8.99 -1.89
N TRP A 78 2.63 9.90 -2.80
CA TRP A 78 3.07 9.87 -4.19
C TRP A 78 4.60 9.90 -4.33
N ASN A 79 5.15 9.04 -5.19
CA ASN A 79 6.59 8.92 -5.45
C ASN A 79 7.47 8.72 -4.20
N GLU A 80 6.90 8.26 -3.08
CA GLU A 80 7.67 7.93 -1.90
C GLU A 80 8.45 6.62 -2.10
N THR A 81 9.67 6.59 -1.58
CA THR A 81 10.51 5.39 -1.47
C THR A 81 10.69 5.07 -0.01
N ALA A 82 10.33 3.85 0.41
CA ALA A 82 10.45 3.44 1.81
C ALA A 82 11.91 3.55 2.30
N PRO A 83 12.14 3.92 3.57
CA PRO A 83 13.46 3.92 4.18
C PRO A 83 14.17 2.57 4.04
N ASP A 84 15.47 2.62 3.77
CA ASP A 84 16.34 1.44 3.84
C ASP A 84 16.78 1.23 5.29
N LEU A 85 16.15 0.27 5.97
CA LEU A 85 16.41 -0.02 7.38
C LEU A 85 17.87 -0.40 7.66
N LYS A 86 18.61 -0.88 6.67
CA LYS A 86 20.05 -1.19 6.83
C LYS A 86 20.91 0.06 6.97
N LYS A 87 20.37 1.23 6.61
CA LYS A 87 21.06 2.53 6.69
C LYS A 87 20.62 3.35 7.90
N VAL A 88 19.64 2.87 8.67
CA VAL A 88 19.17 3.55 9.86
C VAL A 88 20.28 3.56 10.89
N LYS A 89 20.56 4.76 11.42
CA LYS A 89 21.54 4.95 12.49
C LYS A 89 20.77 5.29 13.78
N PRO A 90 20.96 4.55 14.88
CA PRO A 90 20.52 5.02 16.19
C PRO A 90 21.21 6.36 16.52
N ASP A 91 20.60 7.10 17.44
CA ASP A 91 21.32 8.21 18.08
C ASP A 91 22.49 7.68 18.93
N ASP A 92 23.39 8.59 19.35
CA ASP A 92 24.58 8.21 20.10
C ASP A 92 24.24 7.51 21.43
N ALA A 93 23.10 7.80 22.06
CA ALA A 93 22.70 7.14 23.29
C ALA A 93 22.37 5.66 23.02
N ALA A 94 21.46 5.40 22.09
CA ALA A 94 21.07 4.05 21.70
C ALA A 94 22.25 3.25 21.08
N PHE A 95 23.13 3.90 20.32
CA PHE A 95 24.33 3.27 19.78
C PHE A 95 25.26 2.78 20.90
N LYS A 96 25.55 3.64 21.89
CA LYS A 96 26.40 3.29 23.03
C LYS A 96 25.80 2.16 23.88
N GLU A 97 24.49 2.20 24.13
CA GLU A 97 23.81 1.14 24.87
C GLU A 97 23.92 -0.22 24.17
N LEU A 98 23.69 -0.26 22.85
CA LEU A 98 23.87 -1.48 22.05
C LEU A 98 25.32 -1.99 22.09
N MET A 99 26.29 -1.10 21.95
CA MET A 99 27.72 -1.43 22.02
C MET A 99 28.08 -2.10 23.33
N LEU A 100 27.66 -1.54 24.47
CA LEU A 100 27.92 -2.11 25.79
C LEU A 100 27.17 -3.43 25.98
N ALA A 101 25.90 -3.50 25.57
CA ALA A 101 25.11 -4.72 25.69
C ALA A 101 25.77 -5.91 24.97
N ILE A 102 26.28 -5.70 23.75
CA ILE A 102 26.99 -6.74 22.98
C ILE A 102 28.32 -7.10 23.64
N ALA A 103 29.08 -6.10 24.10
CA ALA A 103 30.40 -6.31 24.69
C ALA A 103 30.38 -7.14 25.99
N HIS A 104 29.26 -7.12 26.71
CA HIS A 104 29.05 -7.84 27.97
C HIS A 104 28.06 -9.01 27.84
N ASP A 105 27.65 -9.37 26.63
CA ASP A 105 26.68 -10.45 26.43
C ASP A 105 27.31 -11.81 26.79
N PRO A 106 26.77 -12.52 27.82
CA PRO A 106 27.36 -13.75 28.34
C PRO A 106 27.31 -14.92 27.34
N GLN A 107 26.59 -14.79 26.22
CA GLN A 107 26.60 -15.80 25.17
C GLN A 107 27.96 -15.88 24.45
N TYR A 108 28.79 -14.83 24.55
CA TYR A 108 30.11 -14.79 23.95
C TYR A 108 31.19 -14.92 25.04
N ASP A 109 32.11 -15.86 24.86
CA ASP A 109 33.27 -16.05 25.75
C ASP A 109 34.38 -15.03 25.42
N GLY A 110 34.04 -13.76 25.59
CA GLY A 110 34.86 -12.64 25.15
C GLY A 110 34.90 -12.45 23.63
N TRP A 111 35.73 -11.51 23.20
CA TRP A 111 35.76 -11.02 21.82
C TRP A 111 37.20 -11.07 21.27
N PRO A 112 37.56 -12.07 20.45
CA PRO A 112 38.94 -12.28 20.01
C PRO A 112 39.41 -11.21 19.02
N MET A 113 40.63 -10.71 19.19
CA MET A 113 41.20 -9.69 18.31
C MET A 113 42.03 -10.30 17.17
N LYS A 114 41.97 -9.68 15.98
CA LYS A 114 42.69 -10.17 14.79
C LYS A 114 44.20 -9.92 14.80
N SER A 115 44.72 -8.98 15.58
CA SER A 115 46.16 -8.69 15.63
C SER A 115 46.79 -9.25 16.91
N GLY A 116 47.77 -10.15 16.74
CA GLY A 116 48.49 -10.77 17.84
C GLY A 116 49.15 -9.77 18.80
N ASN A 117 49.23 -10.16 20.08
CA ASN A 117 49.89 -9.47 21.19
C ASN A 117 49.28 -8.14 21.68
N PHE A 118 47.96 -8.04 21.74
CA PHE A 118 47.33 -7.09 22.69
C PHE A 118 46.86 -7.86 23.93
N SER A 119 47.45 -7.56 25.09
CA SER A 119 47.01 -8.05 26.40
C SER A 119 45.72 -7.37 26.90
N PHE A 120 45.04 -6.61 26.04
CA PHE A 120 43.86 -5.82 26.39
C PHE A 120 42.58 -6.52 25.96
N SER A 121 41.59 -6.55 26.85
CA SER A 121 40.25 -7.06 26.56
C SER A 121 39.54 -6.14 25.57
N PHE A 122 38.98 -6.71 24.50
CA PHE A 122 38.19 -5.96 23.52
C PHE A 122 36.94 -5.33 24.16
N THR A 123 36.35 -5.97 25.18
CA THR A 123 35.26 -5.38 25.98
C THR A 123 35.68 -4.07 26.65
N LEU A 124 36.88 -4.01 27.25
CA LEU A 124 37.41 -2.77 27.84
C LEU A 124 37.67 -1.69 26.79
N MET A 125 38.04 -2.09 25.56
CA MET A 125 38.18 -1.14 24.45
C MET A 125 36.83 -0.54 24.05
N ILE A 126 35.77 -1.36 23.99
CA ILE A 126 34.42 -0.87 23.75
C ILE A 126 34.00 0.14 24.83
N GLU A 127 34.22 -0.18 26.11
CA GLU A 127 33.92 0.72 27.21
C GLU A 127 34.65 2.07 27.10
N ASP A 128 35.92 2.06 26.70
CA ASP A 128 36.67 3.31 26.47
C ASP A 128 36.10 4.08 25.29
N TRP A 129 35.85 3.43 24.14
CA TRP A 129 35.27 4.10 22.97
C TRP A 129 33.92 4.73 23.25
N VAL A 130 33.06 4.06 24.02
CA VAL A 130 31.78 4.62 24.50
C VAL A 130 32.01 5.90 25.31
N LYS A 131 32.99 5.92 26.22
CA LYS A 131 33.38 7.13 26.98
C LYS A 131 33.98 8.22 26.08
N GLN A 132 34.68 7.86 24.99
CA GLN A 132 35.21 8.86 24.05
C GLN A 132 34.10 9.47 23.19
N ILE A 133 33.06 8.70 22.82
CA ILE A 133 31.85 9.22 22.15
C ILE A 133 31.16 10.23 23.07
N GLU A 134 30.99 9.90 24.37
CA GLU A 134 30.40 10.81 25.36
C GLU A 134 31.14 12.13 25.51
N LYS A 135 32.47 12.10 25.34
CA LYS A 135 33.32 13.29 25.37
C LYS A 135 33.38 14.03 24.04
N GLY A 136 32.66 13.58 23.01
CA GLY A 136 32.68 14.14 21.66
C GLY A 136 34.01 13.97 20.93
N ARG A 137 34.85 13.01 21.35
CA ARG A 137 36.19 12.76 20.78
C ARG A 137 36.18 11.73 19.66
N LEU A 138 35.19 10.83 19.65
CA LEU A 138 34.94 9.86 18.59
C LEU A 138 33.49 9.95 18.14
N THR A 139 33.24 9.63 16.87
CA THR A 139 31.88 9.43 16.33
C THR A 139 31.52 7.95 16.27
N ALA A 140 30.23 7.64 16.22
CA ALA A 140 29.76 6.27 16.03
C ALA A 140 30.32 5.63 14.74
N ASP A 141 30.44 6.39 13.65
CA ASP A 141 31.00 5.91 12.39
C ASP A 141 32.49 5.55 12.53
N GLN A 142 33.29 6.40 13.18
CA GLN A 142 34.70 6.11 13.45
C GLN A 142 34.88 4.84 14.27
N VAL A 143 34.07 4.67 15.32
CA VAL A 143 34.10 3.47 16.16
C VAL A 143 33.72 2.21 15.35
N ARG A 144 32.72 2.30 14.47
CA ARG A 144 32.34 1.18 13.60
C ARG A 144 33.46 0.78 12.63
N GLU A 145 34.16 1.74 12.05
CA GLU A 145 35.32 1.46 11.20
C GLU A 145 36.44 0.75 11.97
N MET A 146 36.72 1.20 13.20
CA MET A 146 37.71 0.57 14.08
C MET A 146 37.31 -0.87 14.44
N ILE A 147 36.05 -1.11 14.80
CA ILE A 147 35.51 -2.45 15.09
C ILE A 147 35.68 -3.36 13.86
N ALA A 148 35.30 -2.88 12.68
CA ALA A 148 35.36 -3.65 11.45
C ALA A 148 36.78 -4.14 11.10
N VAL A 149 37.82 -3.44 11.55
CA VAL A 149 39.22 -3.86 11.38
C VAL A 149 39.65 -4.81 12.50
N LEU A 150 39.35 -4.46 13.76
CA LEU A 150 39.92 -5.10 14.93
C LEU A 150 39.19 -6.39 15.33
N ASN A 151 37.87 -6.39 15.22
CA ASN A 151 37.01 -7.53 15.51
C ASN A 151 35.77 -7.57 14.57
N PRO A 152 35.91 -8.20 13.40
CA PRO A 152 34.81 -8.30 12.44
C PRO A 152 33.63 -9.14 12.92
N GLU A 153 33.86 -10.07 13.85
CA GLU A 153 32.78 -10.87 14.44
C GLU A 153 31.86 -9.98 15.29
N PHE A 154 32.45 -9.16 16.16
CA PHE A 154 31.72 -8.12 16.88
C PHE A 154 31.01 -7.17 15.92
N GLY A 155 31.70 -6.74 14.86
CA GLY A 155 31.14 -5.86 13.84
C GLY A 155 29.91 -6.45 13.14
N GLN A 156 29.88 -7.76 12.91
CA GLN A 156 28.73 -8.45 12.35
C GLN A 156 27.57 -8.48 13.35
N VAL A 157 27.83 -8.87 14.60
CA VAL A 157 26.79 -8.90 15.66
C VAL A 157 26.20 -7.51 15.88
N LEU A 158 27.04 -6.47 15.91
CA LEU A 158 26.60 -5.08 15.98
C LEU A 158 25.72 -4.71 14.79
N THR A 159 26.08 -5.13 13.57
CA THR A 159 25.27 -4.86 12.37
C THR A 159 23.89 -5.51 12.48
N ASP A 160 23.83 -6.75 12.97
CA ASP A 160 22.56 -7.47 13.15
C ASP A 160 21.70 -6.80 14.23
N LYS A 161 22.29 -6.39 15.36
CA LYS A 161 21.60 -5.67 16.44
C LYS A 161 21.12 -4.28 16.02
N LEU A 162 21.87 -3.60 15.15
CA LEU A 162 21.43 -2.32 14.57
C LEU A 162 20.23 -2.51 13.64
N LEU A 163 20.18 -3.62 12.90
CA LEU A 163 19.00 -3.97 12.09
C LEU A 163 17.80 -4.33 12.98
N ASP A 164 18.01 -5.04 14.09
CA ASP A 164 16.96 -5.31 15.08
C ASP A 164 16.41 -4.00 15.66
N TYR A 165 17.30 -3.07 16.04
CA TYR A 165 16.92 -1.72 16.49
C TYR A 165 16.10 -0.98 15.42
N ALA A 166 16.55 -1.00 14.16
CA ALA A 166 15.84 -0.35 13.06
C ALA A 166 14.45 -0.94 12.80
N ASN A 167 14.19 -2.18 13.23
CA ASN A 167 12.90 -2.84 13.15
C ASN A 167 11.99 -2.60 14.36
N GLN A 168 12.47 -1.93 15.42
CA GLN A 168 11.61 -1.57 16.56
C GLN A 168 10.51 -0.58 16.12
N PRO A 169 9.31 -0.65 16.73
CA PRO A 169 8.19 0.21 16.36
C PRO A 169 8.51 1.71 16.34
N GLU A 170 9.25 2.20 17.34
CA GLU A 170 9.61 3.60 17.49
C GLU A 170 10.59 4.05 16.39
N ALA A 171 11.60 3.23 16.09
CA ALA A 171 12.55 3.49 15.01
C ALA A 171 11.83 3.50 13.66
N ARG A 172 11.01 2.48 13.38
CA ARG A 172 10.19 2.42 12.16
C ARG A 172 9.27 3.62 12.02
N ALA A 173 8.61 4.04 13.10
CA ALA A 173 7.74 5.21 13.09
C ALA A 173 8.51 6.50 12.80
N ARG A 174 9.69 6.68 13.40
CA ARG A 174 10.56 7.83 13.15
C ARG A 174 11.01 7.89 11.70
N GLU A 175 11.56 6.79 11.18
CA GLU A 175 12.12 6.73 9.83
C GLU A 175 11.03 6.82 8.75
N GLY A 176 9.92 6.10 8.96
CA GLY A 176 8.75 6.16 8.08
C GLY A 176 8.15 7.56 8.01
N LYS A 177 7.97 8.22 9.16
CA LYS A 177 7.45 9.59 9.21
C LYS A 177 8.41 10.58 8.55
N ALA A 178 9.71 10.44 8.77
CA ALA A 178 10.72 11.31 8.14
C ALA A 178 10.71 11.16 6.61
N SER A 179 10.60 9.93 6.09
CA SER A 179 10.42 9.67 4.66
C SER A 179 9.16 10.32 4.11
N PHE A 180 8.02 10.12 4.78
CA PHE A 180 6.74 10.68 4.40
C PHE A 180 6.80 12.22 4.31
N LEU A 181 7.28 12.89 5.35
CA LEU A 181 7.39 14.35 5.38
C LEU A 181 8.31 14.89 4.28
N LYS A 182 9.41 14.18 3.99
CA LYS A 182 10.32 14.55 2.90
C LYS A 182 9.63 14.45 1.54
N ALA A 183 8.87 13.38 1.30
CA ALA A 183 8.12 13.19 0.05
C ALA A 183 6.97 14.22 -0.07
N GLU A 184 6.20 14.44 1.00
CA GLU A 184 5.09 15.41 1.00
C GLU A 184 5.52 16.84 0.76
N LYS A 185 6.71 17.23 1.22
CA LYS A 185 7.28 18.55 0.92
C LYS A 185 7.44 18.77 -0.59
N VAL A 186 7.74 17.71 -1.35
CA VAL A 186 7.86 17.76 -2.81
C VAL A 186 6.47 17.68 -3.47
N ASN A 187 5.57 16.88 -2.91
CA ASN A 187 4.24 16.66 -3.48
C ASN A 187 3.25 17.81 -3.24
N GLY A 188 3.49 18.66 -2.23
CA GLY A 188 2.62 19.78 -1.90
C GLY A 188 1.27 19.37 -1.30
N GLY A 189 1.26 18.32 -0.46
CA GLY A 189 0.05 17.84 0.21
C GLY A 189 -0.75 16.83 -0.61
N TYR A 190 -0.10 15.78 -1.12
CA TYR A 190 -0.81 14.73 -1.86
C TYR A 190 -1.78 13.98 -0.95
N VAL A 191 -1.38 13.61 0.27
CA VAL A 191 -2.22 12.81 1.17
C VAL A 191 -3.42 13.60 1.68
N GLU A 192 -3.27 14.91 1.89
CA GLU A 192 -4.40 15.77 2.25
C GLU A 192 -5.48 15.77 1.15
N LYS A 193 -5.06 15.82 -0.13
CA LYS A 193 -5.98 15.84 -1.28
C LYS A 193 -6.54 14.46 -1.65
N TYR A 194 -5.70 13.43 -1.57
CA TYR A 194 -5.96 12.13 -2.19
C TYR A 194 -6.03 10.96 -1.20
N GLY A 195 -5.68 11.15 0.06
CA GLY A 195 -5.40 10.06 0.99
C GLY A 195 -4.12 9.31 0.67
N PHE A 196 -3.79 8.30 1.49
CA PHE A 196 -2.63 7.46 1.27
C PHE A 196 -2.87 6.46 0.13
N LEU A 197 -1.78 6.02 -0.49
CA LEU A 197 -1.73 4.81 -1.30
C LEU A 197 -1.27 3.66 -0.40
N TYR A 198 -2.10 2.63 -0.28
CA TYR A 198 -1.85 1.52 0.62
C TYR A 198 -1.44 0.28 -0.16
N SER A 199 -0.50 -0.50 0.39
CA SER A 199 -0.41 -1.91 0.02
C SER A 199 -1.68 -2.65 0.44
N HIS A 200 -1.97 -3.81 -0.16
CA HIS A 200 -3.19 -4.54 0.17
C HIS A 200 -3.22 -4.98 1.65
N GLN A 201 -2.09 -5.44 2.18
CA GLN A 201 -1.99 -5.81 3.60
C GLN A 201 -2.14 -4.59 4.52
N ALA A 202 -1.57 -3.45 4.15
CA ALA A 202 -1.74 -2.20 4.90
C ALA A 202 -3.20 -1.74 4.88
N ALA A 203 -3.88 -1.84 3.74
CA ALA A 203 -5.28 -1.50 3.59
C ALA A 203 -6.17 -2.29 4.56
N LEU A 204 -5.94 -3.60 4.70
CA LEU A 204 -6.69 -4.43 5.65
C LEU A 204 -6.48 -4.03 7.11
N LYS A 205 -5.25 -3.61 7.48
CA LYS A 205 -4.90 -3.18 8.85
C LYS A 205 -5.34 -1.75 9.16
N ALA A 206 -5.41 -0.88 8.15
CA ALA A 206 -5.65 0.55 8.32
C ALA A 206 -7.13 0.89 8.53
N VAL A 207 -8.06 0.02 8.11
CA VAL A 207 -9.50 0.28 8.23
C VAL A 207 -9.91 0.42 9.72
N PRO A 208 -10.71 1.44 10.08
CA PRO A 208 -11.15 1.63 11.46
C PRO A 208 -12.19 0.60 11.90
N GLU A 209 -12.32 0.44 13.22
CA GLU A 209 -13.36 -0.40 13.83
C GLU A 209 -14.77 0.00 13.36
N GLY A 210 -15.63 -0.99 13.13
CA GLY A 210 -16.99 -0.79 12.60
C GLY A 210 -17.07 -0.52 11.10
N TRP A 211 -15.92 -0.37 10.43
CA TRP A 211 -15.81 -0.27 8.97
C TRP A 211 -15.07 -1.49 8.40
N ARG A 212 -15.17 -1.69 7.09
CA ARG A 212 -14.41 -2.71 6.35
C ARG A 212 -13.78 -2.14 5.09
N LEU A 213 -12.67 -2.75 4.65
CA LEU A 213 -12.24 -2.67 3.26
C LEU A 213 -13.33 -3.36 2.41
N PRO A 214 -13.91 -2.71 1.39
CA PRO A 214 -15.02 -3.26 0.63
C PRO A 214 -14.60 -4.55 -0.05
N THR A 215 -15.45 -5.55 0.01
CA THR A 215 -15.32 -6.77 -0.80
C THR A 215 -15.73 -6.49 -2.25
N ASP A 216 -15.48 -7.45 -3.14
CA ASP A 216 -16.04 -7.43 -4.49
C ASP A 216 -17.58 -7.37 -4.47
N GLU A 217 -18.21 -8.06 -3.52
CA GLU A 217 -19.67 -8.03 -3.37
C GLU A 217 -20.17 -6.67 -2.87
N ASP A 218 -19.43 -6.00 -1.99
CA ASP A 218 -19.78 -4.64 -1.56
C ASP A 218 -19.81 -3.67 -2.74
N TRP A 219 -18.81 -3.76 -3.63
CA TRP A 219 -18.78 -2.98 -4.86
C TRP A 219 -19.92 -3.35 -5.80
N LYS A 220 -20.21 -4.65 -5.99
CA LYS A 220 -21.34 -5.05 -6.84
C LYS A 220 -22.67 -4.55 -6.30
N GLN A 221 -22.89 -4.54 -4.98
CA GLN A 221 -24.09 -3.95 -4.38
C GLN A 221 -24.19 -2.45 -4.63
N LEU A 222 -23.09 -1.71 -4.48
CA LEU A 222 -23.01 -0.28 -4.84
C LEU A 222 -23.37 -0.06 -6.31
N GLU A 223 -22.73 -0.79 -7.22
CA GLU A 223 -22.89 -0.65 -8.66
C GLU A 223 -24.32 -1.00 -9.12
N ARG A 224 -24.93 -2.08 -8.60
CA ARG A 224 -26.35 -2.40 -8.82
C ARG A 224 -27.26 -1.29 -8.32
N THR A 225 -27.00 -0.75 -7.14
CA THR A 225 -27.77 0.35 -6.56
C THR A 225 -27.69 1.61 -7.42
N LEU A 226 -26.56 1.83 -8.09
CA LEU A 226 -26.36 2.92 -9.05
C LEU A 226 -26.93 2.65 -10.44
N GLY A 227 -27.57 1.50 -10.65
CA GLY A 227 -28.29 1.18 -11.88
C GLY A 227 -27.50 0.38 -12.89
N LEU A 228 -26.37 -0.25 -12.50
CA LEU A 228 -25.69 -1.20 -13.38
C LEU A 228 -26.50 -2.49 -13.53
N SER A 229 -26.68 -2.96 -14.77
CA SER A 229 -27.46 -4.16 -15.06
C SER A 229 -26.81 -5.44 -14.52
N ASP A 230 -27.63 -6.46 -14.26
CA ASP A 230 -27.13 -7.79 -13.90
C ASP A 230 -26.35 -8.48 -15.03
N SER A 231 -26.56 -8.08 -16.30
CA SER A 231 -25.77 -8.58 -17.42
C SER A 231 -24.33 -8.06 -17.41
N GLU A 232 -24.08 -6.87 -16.86
CA GLU A 232 -22.74 -6.31 -16.70
C GLU A 232 -22.11 -6.58 -15.33
N ILE A 233 -22.90 -6.89 -14.29
CA ILE A 233 -22.41 -6.90 -12.90
C ILE A 233 -21.30 -7.93 -12.64
N GLU A 234 -21.39 -9.10 -13.25
CA GLU A 234 -20.41 -10.19 -13.08
C GLU A 234 -19.27 -10.15 -14.10
N VAL A 235 -19.35 -9.28 -15.12
CA VAL A 235 -18.30 -9.17 -16.14
C VAL A 235 -17.00 -8.69 -15.47
N SER A 236 -15.96 -9.52 -15.56
CA SER A 236 -14.64 -9.30 -14.98
C SER A 236 -13.59 -9.17 -16.08
N GLU A 237 -12.44 -8.58 -15.75
CA GLU A 237 -11.37 -8.25 -16.70
C GLU A 237 -11.88 -7.37 -17.86
N ALA A 238 -12.78 -6.43 -17.54
CA ALA A 238 -13.44 -5.59 -18.54
C ALA A 238 -13.82 -4.20 -18.00
N TRP A 239 -13.91 -3.25 -18.94
CA TRP A 239 -14.55 -1.95 -18.75
C TRP A 239 -16.06 -2.09 -18.96
N ARG A 240 -16.86 -1.79 -17.93
CA ARG A 240 -18.32 -1.97 -17.92
C ARG A 240 -19.06 -0.79 -17.29
N GLY A 241 -20.36 -0.70 -17.54
CA GLY A 241 -21.23 0.33 -16.97
C GLY A 241 -20.93 1.71 -17.52
N GLU A 242 -21.36 1.98 -18.75
CA GLU A 242 -21.26 3.34 -19.33
C GLU A 242 -21.92 4.36 -18.39
N GLY A 243 -21.21 5.44 -18.06
CA GLY A 243 -21.62 6.49 -17.11
C GLY A 243 -21.31 6.20 -15.64
N LEU A 244 -20.97 4.97 -15.26
CA LEU A 244 -20.75 4.59 -13.86
C LEU A 244 -19.56 5.34 -13.22
N ALA A 245 -18.45 5.51 -13.94
CA ALA A 245 -17.31 6.27 -13.43
C ALA A 245 -17.67 7.74 -13.23
N THR A 246 -18.47 8.32 -14.13
CA THR A 246 -18.95 9.71 -14.00
C THR A 246 -19.82 9.91 -12.75
N LEU A 247 -20.63 8.92 -12.38
CA LEU A 247 -21.42 8.96 -11.13
C LEU A 247 -20.52 8.95 -9.89
N LEU A 248 -19.46 8.14 -9.91
CA LEU A 248 -18.59 7.88 -8.75
C LEU A 248 -17.50 8.94 -8.55
N GLU A 249 -17.07 9.64 -9.60
CA GLU A 249 -16.02 10.65 -9.56
C GLU A 249 -16.37 11.86 -8.66
N GLN A 250 -15.36 12.65 -8.32
CA GLN A 250 -15.53 13.89 -7.57
C GLN A 250 -16.53 14.83 -8.25
N GLY A 251 -17.59 15.21 -7.53
CA GLY A 251 -18.70 16.02 -8.06
C GLY A 251 -19.76 15.22 -8.84
N GLY A 252 -19.59 13.90 -8.97
CA GLY A 252 -20.56 13.00 -9.57
C GLY A 252 -21.84 12.85 -8.74
N ALA A 253 -22.94 12.49 -9.40
CA ALA A 253 -24.26 12.47 -8.78
C ALA A 253 -24.43 11.40 -7.69
N ALA A 254 -23.58 10.37 -7.64
CA ALA A 254 -23.58 9.39 -6.55
C ALA A 254 -22.98 9.94 -5.25
N ARG A 255 -22.26 11.09 -5.31
CA ARG A 255 -21.55 11.73 -4.19
C ARG A 255 -20.53 10.82 -3.48
N PHE A 256 -20.14 9.73 -4.13
CA PHE A 256 -19.07 8.85 -3.71
C PHE A 256 -17.71 9.57 -3.70
N ASN A 257 -17.57 10.59 -4.57
CA ASN A 257 -16.46 11.53 -4.60
C ASN A 257 -15.08 10.85 -4.69
N ALA A 258 -14.92 9.93 -5.64
CA ALA A 258 -13.63 9.30 -5.89
C ALA A 258 -12.62 10.32 -6.47
N PRO A 259 -11.55 10.69 -5.73
CA PRO A 259 -10.55 11.58 -6.26
C PRO A 259 -9.58 10.80 -7.16
N LYS A 260 -9.08 11.43 -8.22
CA LYS A 260 -8.16 10.82 -9.21
C LYS A 260 -6.73 10.71 -8.66
N ALA A 261 -6.55 9.91 -7.61
CA ALA A 261 -5.31 9.77 -6.85
C ALA A 261 -4.17 9.11 -7.65
N GLY A 262 -4.48 8.38 -8.72
CA GLY A 262 -3.52 7.50 -9.38
C GLY A 262 -3.22 6.24 -8.57
N SER A 263 -2.14 5.56 -8.92
CA SER A 263 -1.71 4.30 -8.29
C SER A 263 -0.21 4.11 -8.42
N ASN A 264 0.39 3.38 -7.48
CA ASN A 264 1.67 2.72 -7.67
C ASN A 264 1.38 1.33 -8.27
N ALA A 265 1.20 1.29 -9.59
CA ALA A 265 0.56 0.18 -10.28
C ALA A 265 1.49 -1.02 -10.51
N TYR A 266 0.90 -2.21 -10.69
CA TYR A 266 1.62 -3.39 -11.13
C TYR A 266 2.19 -3.20 -12.54
N ARG A 267 3.53 -3.18 -12.69
CA ARG A 267 4.23 -3.10 -13.97
C ARG A 267 5.54 -3.88 -13.94
N LYS A 268 5.99 -4.32 -15.12
CA LYS A 268 7.35 -4.81 -15.35
C LYS A 268 8.34 -3.64 -15.35
N GLU A 269 9.57 -3.91 -14.96
CA GLU A 269 10.63 -2.90 -14.84
C GLU A 269 10.97 -2.30 -16.21
N ALA A 270 10.86 -0.97 -16.31
CA ALA A 270 11.25 -0.06 -17.40
C ALA A 270 10.35 1.20 -17.43
N LEU A 271 9.18 1.15 -16.78
CA LEU A 271 8.21 2.23 -16.73
C LEU A 271 8.04 2.79 -15.31
N PRO A 272 7.66 4.08 -15.16
CA PRO A 272 7.26 4.62 -13.86
C PRO A 272 6.12 3.79 -13.24
N PHE A 273 6.25 3.43 -11.97
CA PHE A 273 5.22 2.68 -11.26
C PHE A 273 4.06 3.56 -10.80
N TYR A 274 4.36 4.79 -10.39
CA TYR A 274 3.36 5.81 -10.05
C TYR A 274 2.75 6.38 -11.34
N ILE A 275 1.46 6.13 -11.56
CA ILE A 275 0.75 6.49 -12.79
C ILE A 275 -0.60 7.17 -12.51
N ASN A 276 -1.03 7.98 -13.48
CA ASN A 276 -2.40 8.51 -13.56
C ASN A 276 -2.87 9.38 -12.38
N LYS A 277 -1.94 10.00 -11.64
CA LYS A 277 -2.29 11.11 -10.74
C LYS A 277 -3.04 12.19 -11.51
N ASP A 278 -4.10 12.70 -10.92
CA ASP A 278 -5.03 13.68 -11.49
C ASP A 278 -5.86 13.16 -12.70
N ARG A 279 -5.71 11.88 -13.08
CA ARG A 279 -6.31 11.30 -14.30
C ARG A 279 -7.23 10.10 -14.06
N ALA A 280 -6.95 9.26 -13.06
CA ALA A 280 -7.76 8.10 -12.73
C ALA A 280 -7.71 7.74 -11.24
N TRP A 281 -8.71 7.01 -10.77
CA TRP A 281 -8.76 6.43 -9.42
C TRP A 281 -8.61 4.91 -9.46
N TYR A 282 -8.06 4.35 -8.38
CA TYR A 282 -7.78 2.93 -8.22
C TYR A 282 -8.11 2.51 -6.80
N TYR A 283 -8.92 1.46 -6.65
CA TYR A 283 -9.39 1.00 -5.35
C TYR A 283 -9.10 -0.46 -5.10
N TRP A 284 -8.55 -0.72 -3.91
CA TRP A 284 -8.49 -2.07 -3.37
C TRP A 284 -9.87 -2.59 -2.99
N THR A 285 -10.01 -3.92 -3.10
CA THR A 285 -11.06 -4.66 -2.39
C THR A 285 -10.41 -5.68 -1.44
N ALA A 286 -11.18 -6.14 -0.45
CA ALA A 286 -10.76 -7.20 0.46
C ALA A 286 -10.82 -8.60 -0.18
N THR A 287 -11.45 -8.74 -1.36
CA THR A 287 -11.61 -10.03 -2.02
C THR A 287 -10.31 -10.43 -2.73
N THR A 288 -9.68 -11.49 -2.21
CA THR A 288 -8.43 -12.06 -2.74
C THR A 288 -8.59 -13.50 -3.17
N PHE A 289 -7.76 -13.93 -4.12
CA PHE A 289 -7.64 -15.34 -4.52
C PHE A 289 -6.28 -15.60 -5.17
N ASN A 290 -5.96 -16.87 -5.39
CA ASN A 290 -4.75 -17.26 -6.10
C ASN A 290 -5.09 -17.51 -7.57
N MET A 291 -4.44 -16.81 -8.49
CA MET A 291 -4.41 -17.19 -9.90
C MET A 291 -3.35 -18.26 -10.12
N GLN A 292 -3.65 -19.23 -10.99
CA GLN A 292 -2.70 -20.31 -11.35
C GLN A 292 -2.09 -20.95 -10.09
N ASP A 293 -2.95 -21.22 -9.10
CA ASP A 293 -2.69 -21.90 -7.82
C ASP A 293 -1.70 -21.24 -6.84
N SER A 294 -0.97 -20.20 -7.22
CA SER A 294 0.09 -19.63 -6.34
C SER A 294 0.33 -18.13 -6.47
N ILE A 295 -0.41 -17.42 -7.32
CA ILE A 295 -0.19 -15.98 -7.53
C ILE A 295 -1.30 -15.20 -6.81
N PRO A 296 -1.00 -14.57 -5.65
CA PRO A 296 -2.02 -13.82 -4.93
C PRO A 296 -2.42 -12.57 -5.71
N VAL A 297 -3.73 -12.43 -5.90
CA VAL A 297 -4.36 -11.25 -6.48
C VAL A 297 -5.50 -10.77 -5.61
N ALA A 298 -5.80 -9.48 -5.71
CA ALA A 298 -7.04 -8.90 -5.22
C ALA A 298 -7.89 -8.46 -6.41
N MET A 299 -9.21 -8.49 -6.21
CA MET A 299 -10.11 -7.80 -7.11
C MET A 299 -9.97 -6.28 -6.90
N VAL A 300 -10.04 -5.49 -7.96
CA VAL A 300 -9.86 -4.04 -7.94
C VAL A 300 -10.89 -3.34 -8.80
N ARG A 301 -11.16 -2.07 -8.47
CA ARG A 301 -11.87 -1.14 -9.34
C ARG A 301 -10.96 -0.01 -9.78
N MET A 302 -11.06 0.41 -11.05
CA MET A 302 -10.37 1.61 -11.51
C MET A 302 -11.16 2.34 -12.59
N SER A 303 -10.98 3.65 -12.67
CA SER A 303 -11.41 4.46 -13.82
C SER A 303 -10.29 4.67 -14.82
N ALA A 304 -10.63 5.29 -15.95
CA ALA A 304 -9.68 5.86 -16.89
C ALA A 304 -10.17 7.24 -17.34
N GLU A 305 -9.23 8.09 -17.75
CA GLU A 305 -9.53 9.46 -18.19
C GLU A 305 -10.42 9.51 -19.45
N PHE A 306 -10.29 8.53 -20.34
CA PHE A 306 -10.89 8.56 -21.68
C PHE A 306 -12.13 7.66 -21.83
N ASN A 307 -12.72 7.20 -20.74
CA ASN A 307 -14.01 6.51 -20.78
C ASN A 307 -14.82 6.78 -19.50
N THR A 308 -16.12 6.49 -19.53
CA THR A 308 -17.02 6.69 -18.39
C THR A 308 -17.32 5.38 -17.65
N LYS A 309 -16.63 4.30 -18.01
CA LYS A 309 -16.84 2.95 -17.49
C LYS A 309 -15.94 2.69 -16.29
N VAL A 310 -16.28 1.68 -15.52
CA VAL A 310 -15.43 1.17 -14.44
C VAL A 310 -14.82 -0.16 -14.86
N TRP A 311 -13.51 -0.27 -14.71
CA TRP A 311 -12.84 -1.56 -14.81
C TRP A 311 -13.10 -2.36 -13.54
N ARG A 312 -13.56 -3.61 -13.70
CA ARG A 312 -13.48 -4.64 -12.66
C ARG A 312 -12.55 -5.74 -13.15
N GLY A 313 -11.56 -6.06 -12.35
CA GLY A 313 -10.62 -7.14 -12.66
C GLY A 313 -9.62 -7.32 -11.55
N THR A 314 -8.60 -8.11 -11.82
CA THR A 314 -7.61 -8.54 -10.84
C THR A 314 -6.34 -7.71 -10.90
N CYS A 315 -5.70 -7.57 -9.75
CA CYS A 315 -4.38 -6.98 -9.64
C CYS A 315 -3.52 -7.81 -8.69
N ARG A 316 -2.26 -8.07 -9.08
CA ARG A 316 -1.29 -8.68 -8.17
C ARG A 316 -1.00 -7.74 -7.00
N LEU A 317 -0.71 -8.32 -5.85
CA LEU A 317 -0.42 -7.55 -4.63
C LEU A 317 0.99 -6.93 -4.67
N ASP A 318 1.91 -7.56 -5.40
CA ASP A 318 3.30 -7.14 -5.55
C ASP A 318 3.88 -7.60 -6.91
N ASN A 319 5.12 -7.22 -7.17
CA ASN A 319 5.92 -7.73 -8.30
C ASN A 319 7.21 -8.44 -7.85
N ALA A 320 7.20 -9.05 -6.66
CA ALA A 320 8.31 -9.65 -5.92
C ALA A 320 9.39 -8.67 -5.40
N ARG A 321 9.41 -7.41 -5.85
CA ARG A 321 10.37 -6.39 -5.38
C ARG A 321 9.71 -5.24 -4.61
N ARG A 322 8.45 -4.95 -4.92
CA ARG A 322 7.64 -3.91 -4.26
C ARG A 322 6.17 -4.27 -4.28
N GLU A 323 5.45 -3.78 -3.27
CA GLU A 323 4.01 -3.83 -3.18
C GLU A 323 3.35 -2.90 -4.21
N VAL A 324 2.20 -3.30 -4.74
CA VAL A 324 1.29 -2.44 -5.50
C VAL A 324 0.50 -1.61 -4.52
N LEU A 325 0.28 -0.33 -4.82
CA LEU A 325 -0.40 0.59 -3.92
C LEU A 325 -1.58 1.25 -4.60
N ASN A 326 -2.75 1.14 -3.99
CA ASN A 326 -4.01 1.74 -4.43
C ASN A 326 -4.70 2.45 -3.25
N SER A 327 -5.67 3.29 -3.57
CA SER A 327 -6.46 3.98 -2.56
C SER A 327 -7.42 3.03 -1.84
N VAL A 328 -7.84 3.43 -0.64
CA VAL A 328 -8.80 2.71 0.19
C VAL A 328 -10.03 3.58 0.40
N ARG A 329 -11.20 2.98 0.22
CA ARG A 329 -12.50 3.56 0.51
C ARG A 329 -13.26 2.64 1.44
N CYS A 330 -13.49 3.03 2.69
CA CYS A 330 -14.15 2.15 3.65
C CYS A 330 -15.67 2.14 3.45
N VAL A 331 -16.29 1.00 3.78
CA VAL A 331 -17.74 0.81 3.74
C VAL A 331 -18.23 0.16 5.03
N LYS A 332 -19.48 0.41 5.38
CA LYS A 332 -20.26 -0.40 6.34
C LYS A 332 -21.70 -0.55 5.87
N ASN A 333 -22.45 -1.44 6.50
CA ASN A 333 -23.89 -1.54 6.22
C ASN A 333 -24.61 -0.37 6.90
N ALA A 334 -25.65 0.15 6.26
CA ALA A 334 -26.61 1.01 6.93
C ALA A 334 -27.43 0.15 7.90
N GLU A 335 -27.68 0.67 9.10
CA GLU A 335 -28.58 0.06 10.09
C GLU A 335 -30.04 0.04 9.62
#